data_AF-A0A0K1E2L3-F1
#
_entry.id   AF-A0A0K1E2L3-F1
#
_cell.length_a   1.000
_cell.length_b   1.000
_cell.length_c   1.000
_cell.angle_alpha   90.00
_cell.angle_beta   90.00
_cell.angle_gamma   90.00
#
_symmetry.space_group_name_H-M   'P 1'
#
loop_
_entity.id
_entity.type
_entity.pdbx_description
1 polymer ?
#
loop_
_entity_poly.entity_id
_entity_poly.type
_entity_poly.pdbx_seq_one_letter_code
_entity_poly.pdbx_strand_id
1 'polypeptide(L)'
;MEKPLPKPSDEGYIEARLLEALVETRLALRFLEEGLTRNAACKAFHAWKALLAALLRLELDKLKALARTKEEKRWLESKAVPRVPAAKMKELSHLLRDVGHEGITFVTDKALDLHDYQYHGPDPDTALSKYATRESAAADVVELLQELARRIEALRSRVKWGEELEKALEEVKRVLTP
;
A
#
# COMPACT_ATOMS: atom_id res chain seq x y z
N MET A 1 -18.59 8.61 -12.80
CA MET A 1 -18.10 7.45 -13.57
C MET A 1 -16.66 7.21 -13.21
N GLU A 2 -16.29 5.98 -12.89
CA GLU A 2 -14.90 5.57 -12.68
C GLU A 2 -14.12 5.72 -14.00
N LYS A 3 -12.97 6.40 -13.96
CA LYS A 3 -12.05 6.43 -15.10
C LYS A 3 -11.23 5.14 -15.10
N PRO A 4 -10.90 4.55 -16.26
CA PRO A 4 -9.98 3.43 -16.32
C PRO A 4 -8.63 3.80 -15.68
N LEU A 5 -8.06 2.88 -14.90
CA LEU A 5 -6.69 3.02 -14.42
C LEU A 5 -5.75 3.10 -15.65
N PRO A 6 -4.77 4.04 -15.69
CA PRO A 6 -3.77 4.07 -16.74
C PRO A 6 -3.06 2.73 -16.89
N LYS A 7 -2.48 2.45 -18.06
CA LYS A 7 -1.67 1.24 -18.19
C LYS A 7 -0.41 1.41 -17.33
N PRO A 8 0.13 0.33 -16.76
CA PRO A 8 1.39 0.36 -16.04
C PRO A 8 2.55 1.03 -16.81
N SER A 9 2.55 0.97 -18.14
CA SER A 9 3.53 1.66 -18.99
C SER A 9 3.42 3.18 -18.96
N ASP A 10 2.24 3.72 -18.68
CA ASP A 10 1.90 5.12 -18.89
C ASP A 10 2.45 6.00 -17.76
N GLU A 11 2.84 7.24 -18.09
CA GLU A 11 3.43 8.19 -17.14
C GLU A 11 2.51 8.51 -15.96
N GLY A 12 1.19 8.53 -16.20
CA GLY A 12 0.18 8.81 -15.17
C GLY A 12 -0.12 7.64 -14.23
N TYR A 13 0.44 6.44 -14.45
CA TYR A 13 0.14 5.26 -13.62
C TYR A 13 0.56 5.45 -12.16
N ILE A 14 1.75 6.01 -11.93
CA ILE A 14 2.28 6.22 -10.58
C ILE A 14 1.35 7.18 -9.81
N GLU A 15 1.04 8.34 -10.39
CA GLU A 15 0.13 9.33 -9.81
C GLU A 15 -1.24 8.71 -9.49
N ALA A 16 -1.82 7.94 -10.41
CA ALA A 16 -3.10 7.27 -10.19
C ALA A 16 -3.06 6.26 -9.03
N ARG A 17 -1.97 5.48 -8.88
CA ARG A 17 -1.82 4.53 -7.76
C ARG A 17 -1.58 5.23 -6.43
N LEU A 18 -0.88 6.37 -6.41
CA LEU A 18 -0.72 7.17 -5.20
C LEU A 18 -2.06 7.81 -4.76
N LEU A 19 -2.84 8.32 -5.71
CA LEU A 19 -4.21 8.80 -5.45
C LEU A 19 -5.10 7.69 -4.91
N GLU A 20 -5.08 6.51 -5.52
CA GLU A 20 -5.81 5.34 -5.03
C GLU A 20 -5.40 4.97 -3.60
N ALA A 21 -4.10 4.99 -3.28
CA ALA A 21 -3.62 4.74 -1.93
C ALA A 21 -4.20 5.73 -0.91
N LEU A 22 -4.25 7.02 -1.24
CA LEU A 22 -4.80 8.06 -0.37
C LEU A 22 -6.33 7.98 -0.24
N VAL A 23 -7.04 7.64 -1.32
CA VAL A 23 -8.50 7.43 -1.29
C VAL A 23 -8.84 6.24 -0.39
N GLU A 24 -8.12 5.13 -0.52
CA GLU A 24 -8.33 3.94 0.33
C GLU A 24 -7.94 4.22 1.79
N THR A 25 -6.92 5.05 2.03
CA THR A 25 -6.57 5.54 3.37
C THR A 25 -7.73 6.30 4.00
N ARG A 26 -8.33 7.26 3.29
CA ARG A 26 -9.48 8.04 3.79
C ARG A 26 -10.70 7.16 4.05
N LEU A 27 -10.91 6.13 3.23
CA LEU A 27 -11.97 5.14 3.48
C LEU A 27 -11.70 4.29 4.71
N ALA A 28 -10.46 3.84 4.92
CA ALA A 28 -10.06 3.09 6.10
C ALA A 28 -10.32 3.88 7.39
N LEU A 29 -9.95 5.16 7.42
CA LEU A 29 -10.16 6.03 8.57
C LEU A 29 -11.64 6.25 8.89
N ARG A 30 -12.49 6.50 7.87
CA ARG A 30 -13.94 6.59 8.06
C ARG A 30 -14.54 5.29 8.61
N PHE A 31 -14.09 4.14 8.13
CA PHE A 31 -14.53 2.86 8.68
C PHE A 31 -14.09 2.64 10.12
N LEU A 32 -12.94 3.16 10.55
CA LEU A 32 -12.57 3.15 11.96
C LEU A 32 -13.49 4.04 12.81
N GLU A 33 -13.82 5.24 12.34
CA GLU A 33 -14.75 6.15 13.01
C GLU A 33 -16.14 5.52 13.21
N GLU A 34 -16.59 4.71 12.25
CA GLU A 34 -17.84 3.96 12.31
C GLU A 34 -17.74 2.63 13.10
N GLY A 35 -16.57 2.28 13.65
CA GLY A 35 -16.34 1.04 14.39
C GLY A 35 -16.23 -0.23 13.52
N LEU A 36 -16.11 -0.09 12.20
CA LEU A 36 -16.03 -1.15 11.20
C LEU A 36 -14.58 -1.61 10.98
N THR A 37 -13.94 -2.12 12.03
CA THR A 37 -12.49 -2.42 12.03
C THR A 37 -12.03 -3.41 10.94
N ARG A 38 -12.85 -4.41 10.59
CA ARG A 38 -12.52 -5.36 9.50
C ARG A 38 -12.49 -4.67 8.14
N ASN A 39 -13.45 -3.79 7.89
CA ASN A 39 -13.54 -3.01 6.65
C ASN A 39 -12.40 -1.99 6.58
N ALA A 40 -12.04 -1.38 7.71
CA ALA A 40 -10.88 -0.51 7.81
C ALA A 40 -9.58 -1.25 7.46
N ALA A 41 -9.37 -2.46 8.00
CA ALA A 41 -8.20 -3.29 7.70
C ALA A 41 -8.12 -3.67 6.20
N CYS A 42 -9.25 -4.05 5.60
CA CYS A 42 -9.34 -4.28 4.15
C CYS A 42 -8.85 -3.06 3.35
N LYS A 43 -9.31 -1.87 3.72
CA LYS A 43 -8.97 -0.62 3.03
C LYS A 43 -7.52 -0.21 3.26
N ALA A 44 -7.00 -0.39 4.48
CA ALA A 44 -5.59 -0.14 4.78
C ALA A 44 -4.66 -1.06 3.99
N PHE A 45 -5.02 -2.35 3.86
CA PHE A 45 -4.28 -3.29 3.01
C PHE A 45 -4.29 -2.87 1.54
N HIS A 46 -5.45 -2.48 1.00
CA HIS A 46 -5.55 -2.00 -0.38
C HIS A 46 -4.76 -0.70 -0.61
N ALA A 47 -4.76 0.21 0.36
CA ALA A 47 -3.93 1.41 0.31
C ALA A 47 -2.44 1.07 0.21
N TRP A 48 -1.96 0.14 1.06
CA TRP A 48 -0.57 -0.32 1.03
C TRP A 48 -0.22 -1.00 -0.30
N LYS A 49 -1.10 -1.86 -0.80
CA LYS A 49 -0.95 -2.53 -2.10
C LYS A 49 -0.90 -1.52 -3.26
N ALA A 50 -1.63 -0.42 -3.18
CA ALA A 50 -1.57 0.67 -4.14
C ALA A 50 -0.22 1.41 -4.10
N LEU A 51 0.29 1.72 -2.90
CA LEU A 51 1.63 2.26 -2.73
C LEU A 51 2.72 1.32 -3.30
N LEU A 52 2.66 0.02 -3.01
CA LEU A 52 3.64 -0.94 -3.56
C LEU A 52 3.63 -0.95 -5.09
N ALA A 53 2.46 -0.87 -5.74
CA ALA A 53 2.37 -0.80 -7.20
C ALA A 53 3.05 0.46 -7.75
N ALA A 54 2.84 1.61 -7.09
CA ALA A 54 3.48 2.88 -7.45
C ALA A 54 5.01 2.78 -7.32
N LEU A 55 5.51 2.22 -6.22
CA LEU A 55 6.94 2.03 -5.97
C LEU A 55 7.59 1.04 -6.94
N LEU A 56 6.94 -0.11 -7.19
CA LEU A 56 7.42 -1.10 -8.15
C LEU A 56 7.51 -0.49 -9.56
N ARG A 57 6.55 0.36 -9.93
CA ARG A 57 6.61 1.06 -11.22
C ARG A 57 7.72 2.12 -11.26
N LEU A 58 7.87 2.88 -10.18
CA LEU A 58 8.88 3.94 -10.05
C LEU A 58 10.30 3.36 -10.14
N GLU A 59 10.55 2.20 -9.52
CA GLU A 59 11.87 1.57 -9.48
C GLU A 59 12.06 0.49 -10.55
N LEU A 60 11.12 0.34 -11.50
CA LEU A 60 11.05 -0.80 -12.42
C LEU A 60 12.38 -1.06 -13.16
N ASP A 61 13.06 0.00 -13.60
CA ASP A 61 14.33 -0.14 -14.31
C ASP A 61 15.45 -0.69 -13.41
N LYS A 62 15.53 -0.24 -12.15
CA LYS A 62 16.47 -0.79 -11.17
C LYS A 62 16.14 -2.25 -10.84
N LEU A 63 14.86 -2.55 -10.66
CA LEU A 63 14.40 -3.92 -10.40
C LEU A 63 14.73 -4.87 -11.56
N LYS A 64 14.58 -4.41 -12.81
CA LYS A 64 14.98 -5.16 -14.01
C LYS A 64 16.48 -5.31 -14.16
N ALA A 65 17.29 -4.40 -13.60
CA ALA A 65 18.74 -4.55 -13.55
C ALA A 65 19.17 -5.64 -12.55
N LEU A 66 18.43 -5.82 -11.46
CA LEU A 66 18.65 -6.88 -10.47
C LEU A 66 18.13 -8.26 -10.92
N ALA A 67 17.12 -8.29 -11.78
CA ALA A 67 16.56 -9.54 -12.31
C ALA A 67 17.58 -10.30 -13.17
N ARG A 68 17.75 -11.59 -12.86
CA ARG A 68 18.75 -12.49 -13.45
C ARG A 68 18.30 -13.05 -14.79
N THR A 69 16.99 -13.25 -14.97
CA THR A 69 16.43 -13.87 -16.18
C THR A 69 15.51 -12.93 -16.94
N LYS A 70 15.31 -13.20 -18.25
CA LYS A 70 14.32 -12.48 -19.07
C LYS A 70 12.89 -12.70 -18.57
N GLU A 71 12.61 -13.87 -18.00
CA GLU A 71 11.30 -14.23 -17.46
C GLU A 71 10.96 -13.41 -16.20
N GLU A 72 11.93 -13.24 -15.30
CA GLU A 72 11.78 -12.38 -14.12
C GLU A 72 11.50 -10.93 -14.51
N LYS A 73 12.24 -10.39 -15.49
CA LYS A 73 12.00 -9.04 -16.02
C LYS A 73 10.59 -8.89 -16.59
N ARG A 74 10.15 -9.86 -17.39
CA ARG A 74 8.79 -9.88 -17.97
C ARG A 74 7.72 -10.02 -16.89
N TRP A 75 7.99 -10.81 -15.85
CA TRP A 75 7.06 -10.99 -14.74
C TRP A 75 6.90 -9.70 -13.94
N LEU A 76 7.99 -8.95 -13.69
CA LEU A 76 7.93 -7.65 -13.04
C LEU A 76 6.98 -6.68 -13.78
N GLU A 77 7.15 -6.57 -15.10
CA GLU A 77 6.35 -5.67 -15.93
C GLU A 77 4.88 -6.09 -16.06
N SER A 78 4.64 -7.38 -16.35
CA SER A 78 3.32 -7.86 -16.77
C SER A 78 2.44 -8.39 -15.64
N LYS A 79 3.03 -8.70 -14.47
CA LYS A 79 2.32 -9.31 -13.34
C LYS A 79 2.59 -8.60 -12.02
N ALA A 80 3.84 -8.31 -11.68
CA ALA A 80 4.16 -7.73 -10.37
C ALA A 80 3.62 -6.31 -10.22
N VAL A 81 4.06 -5.39 -11.09
CA VAL A 81 3.62 -3.99 -11.08
C VAL A 81 2.09 -3.87 -11.18
N PRO A 82 1.40 -4.55 -12.12
CA PRO A 82 -0.01 -4.29 -12.33
C PRO A 82 -0.93 -4.94 -11.30
N ARG A 83 -0.50 -6.05 -10.67
CA ARG A 83 -1.39 -6.87 -9.81
C ARG A 83 -1.03 -6.85 -8.34
N VAL A 84 0.26 -6.68 -8.01
CA VAL A 84 0.83 -6.82 -6.67
C VAL A 84 0.19 -7.99 -5.91
N PRO A 85 0.41 -9.25 -6.33
CA PRO A 85 -0.27 -10.40 -5.73
C PRO A 85 0.05 -10.49 -4.24
N ALA A 86 -0.97 -10.67 -3.39
CA ALA A 86 -0.79 -10.70 -1.93
C ALA A 86 0.24 -11.77 -1.51
N ALA A 87 0.14 -12.97 -2.09
CA ALA A 87 1.07 -14.08 -1.88
C ALA A 87 2.52 -13.81 -2.34
N LYS A 88 2.78 -12.68 -3.01
CA LYS A 88 4.12 -12.26 -3.45
C LYS A 88 4.56 -10.92 -2.87
N MET A 89 3.76 -10.30 -2.01
CA MET A 89 4.08 -8.98 -1.45
C MET A 89 5.35 -9.02 -0.59
N LYS A 90 5.65 -10.12 0.10
CA LYS A 90 6.90 -10.27 0.86
C LYS A 90 8.11 -10.20 -0.07
N GLU A 91 8.15 -11.00 -1.13
CA GLU A 91 9.23 -10.99 -2.10
C GLU A 91 9.35 -9.64 -2.83
N LEU A 92 8.22 -9.03 -3.19
CA LEU A 92 8.21 -7.69 -3.81
C LEU A 92 8.74 -6.60 -2.86
N SER A 93 8.44 -6.68 -1.57
CA SER A 93 8.96 -5.75 -0.57
C SER A 93 10.48 -5.91 -0.37
N HIS A 94 11.01 -7.13 -0.44
CA HIS A 94 12.46 -7.37 -0.42
C HIS A 94 13.15 -6.73 -1.62
N LEU A 95 12.58 -6.88 -2.82
CA LEU A 95 13.11 -6.24 -4.02
C LEU A 95 13.13 -4.70 -3.89
N LEU A 96 12.08 -4.10 -3.31
CA LEU A 96 12.03 -2.66 -3.07
C LEU A 96 13.06 -2.21 -2.02
N ARG A 97 13.24 -2.98 -0.94
CA ARG A 97 14.32 -2.74 0.04
C ARG A 97 15.69 -2.73 -0.64
N ASP A 98 15.96 -3.69 -1.51
CA ASP A 98 17.26 -3.84 -2.19
C ASP A 98 17.57 -2.68 -3.15
N VAL A 99 16.56 -1.89 -3.53
CA VAL A 99 16.72 -0.65 -4.32
C VAL A 99 16.54 0.64 -3.50
N GLY A 100 16.60 0.54 -2.16
CA GLY A 100 16.71 1.67 -1.24
C GLY A 100 15.43 2.02 -0.46
N HIS A 101 14.36 1.22 -0.54
CA HIS A 101 13.16 1.43 0.28
C HIS A 101 13.30 0.75 1.65
N GLU A 102 14.16 1.30 2.50
CA GLU A 102 14.41 0.75 3.84
C GLU A 102 13.12 0.65 4.68
N GLY A 103 13.09 -0.36 5.55
CA GLY A 103 11.97 -0.65 6.44
C GLY A 103 10.70 -1.19 5.77
N ILE A 104 10.59 -1.15 4.43
CA ILE A 104 9.35 -1.49 3.71
C ILE A 104 8.87 -2.92 3.95
N THR A 105 9.79 -3.85 4.24
CA THR A 105 9.47 -5.26 4.52
C THR A 105 8.64 -5.39 5.78
N PHE A 106 9.01 -4.70 6.86
CA PHE A 106 8.30 -4.77 8.14
C PHE A 106 6.90 -4.16 8.06
N VAL A 107 6.77 -3.07 7.31
CA VAL A 107 5.47 -2.42 7.08
C VAL A 107 4.58 -3.31 6.18
N THR A 108 5.18 -4.02 5.23
CA THR A 108 4.46 -4.99 4.39
C THR A 108 3.98 -6.20 5.18
N ASP A 109 4.76 -6.69 6.15
CA ASP A 109 4.30 -7.74 7.07
C ASP A 109 3.07 -7.29 7.87
N LYS A 110 3.08 -6.08 8.44
CA LYS A 110 1.91 -5.49 9.12
C LYS A 110 0.67 -5.42 8.21
N ALA A 111 0.86 -5.01 6.95
CA ALA A 111 -0.24 -4.98 5.98
C ALA A 111 -0.81 -6.38 5.68
N LEU A 112 0.04 -7.43 5.65
CA LEU A 112 -0.39 -8.81 5.47
C LEU A 112 -1.12 -9.36 6.70
N ASP A 113 -0.69 -8.99 7.91
CA ASP A 113 -1.43 -9.35 9.13
C ASP A 113 -2.84 -8.73 9.12
N LEU A 114 -2.97 -7.46 8.69
CA LEU A 114 -4.27 -6.79 8.51
C LEU A 114 -5.11 -7.41 7.38
N HIS A 115 -4.46 -7.94 6.34
CA HIS A 115 -5.14 -8.69 5.29
C HIS A 115 -5.80 -9.96 5.84
N ASP A 116 -5.15 -10.67 6.75
CA ASP A 116 -5.75 -11.87 7.36
C ASP A 116 -6.87 -11.46 8.34
N TYR A 117 -6.65 -10.40 9.13
CA TYR A 117 -7.67 -9.84 10.02
C TYR A 117 -8.98 -9.46 9.31
N GLN A 118 -8.93 -8.94 8.08
CA GLN A 118 -10.16 -8.53 7.38
C GLN A 118 -11.17 -9.70 7.23
N TYR A 119 -10.67 -10.94 7.13
CA TYR A 119 -11.48 -12.15 6.95
C TYR A 119 -11.96 -12.74 8.27
N HIS A 120 -11.15 -12.64 9.33
CA HIS A 120 -11.40 -13.32 10.60
C HIS A 120 -11.92 -12.39 11.71
N GLY A 121 -11.55 -11.11 11.70
CA GLY A 121 -11.83 -10.18 12.78
C GLY A 121 -11.01 -10.48 14.04
N PRO A 122 -11.46 -9.99 15.21
CA PRO A 122 -10.80 -10.25 16.49
C PRO A 122 -10.76 -11.74 16.79
N ASP A 123 -9.58 -12.23 17.17
CA ASP A 123 -9.31 -13.64 17.34
C ASP A 123 -8.56 -13.92 18.65
N PRO A 124 -9.27 -14.15 19.77
CA PRO A 124 -8.67 -14.20 21.10
C PRO A 124 -7.55 -15.24 21.30
N ASP A 125 -7.58 -16.35 20.55
CA ASP A 125 -6.53 -17.37 20.58
C ASP A 125 -5.48 -17.19 19.48
N THR A 126 -5.69 -16.23 18.58
CA THR A 126 -4.82 -15.85 17.45
C THR A 126 -4.51 -16.97 16.46
N ALA A 127 -5.41 -17.96 16.34
CA ALA A 127 -5.24 -19.09 15.44
C ALA A 127 -5.36 -18.72 13.95
N LEU A 128 -6.21 -17.75 13.63
CA LEU A 128 -6.56 -17.31 12.28
C LEU A 128 -6.20 -15.84 12.01
N SER A 129 -6.10 -15.01 13.04
CA SER A 129 -5.64 -13.62 12.94
C SER A 129 -4.58 -13.29 14.00
N LYS A 130 -3.66 -12.37 13.67
CA LYS A 130 -2.68 -11.86 14.64
C LYS A 130 -3.26 -10.90 15.67
N TYR A 131 -4.52 -10.52 15.53
CA TYR A 131 -5.16 -9.53 16.40
C TYR A 131 -6.20 -10.17 17.31
N ALA A 132 -5.89 -10.22 18.61
CA ALA A 132 -6.83 -10.71 19.61
C ALA A 132 -8.03 -9.78 19.81
N THR A 133 -7.86 -8.47 19.56
CA THR A 133 -8.89 -7.46 19.82
C THR A 133 -9.06 -6.47 18.67
N ARG A 134 -10.22 -5.79 18.64
CA ARG A 134 -10.50 -4.74 17.66
C ARG A 134 -9.55 -3.56 17.80
N GLU A 135 -9.18 -3.24 19.04
CA GLU A 135 -8.33 -2.10 19.40
C GLU A 135 -6.91 -2.31 18.88
N SER A 136 -6.37 -3.53 19.02
CA SER A 136 -5.05 -3.87 18.46
C SER A 136 -5.01 -3.74 16.94
N ALA A 137 -6.06 -4.21 16.25
CA ALA A 137 -6.17 -4.06 14.79
C ALA A 137 -6.35 -2.60 14.37
N ALA A 138 -7.16 -1.82 15.10
CA ALA A 138 -7.37 -0.41 14.82
C ALA A 138 -6.08 0.40 14.99
N ALA A 139 -5.29 0.11 16.01
CA ALA A 139 -3.97 0.74 16.22
C ALA A 139 -3.04 0.48 15.03
N ASP A 140 -2.92 -0.78 14.60
CA ASP A 140 -2.07 -1.16 13.47
C ASP A 140 -2.56 -0.60 12.13
N VAL A 141 -3.87 -0.46 11.94
CA VAL A 141 -4.42 0.28 10.79
C VAL A 141 -3.93 1.72 10.81
N VAL A 142 -4.05 2.43 11.93
CA VAL A 142 -3.61 3.83 12.02
C VAL A 142 -2.10 3.95 11.78
N GLU A 143 -1.28 3.11 12.40
CA GLU A 143 0.18 3.10 12.19
C GLU A 143 0.58 2.84 10.73
N LEU A 144 -0.08 1.87 10.08
CA LEU A 144 0.16 1.56 8.67
C LEU A 144 -0.16 2.76 7.77
N LEU A 145 -1.27 3.44 8.04
CA LEU A 145 -1.72 4.60 7.25
C LEU A 145 -0.84 5.83 7.49
N GLN A 146 -0.34 6.03 8.71
CA GLN A 146 0.66 7.07 9.02
C GLN A 146 1.96 6.84 8.25
N GLU A 147 2.47 5.61 8.26
CA GLU A 147 3.68 5.26 7.51
C GLU A 147 3.48 5.38 6.00
N LEU A 148 2.30 4.97 5.49
CA LEU A 148 1.92 5.16 4.10
C LEU A 148 1.95 6.65 3.71
N ALA A 149 1.33 7.52 4.51
CA ALA A 149 1.31 8.96 4.24
C ALA A 149 2.73 9.56 4.22
N ARG A 150 3.59 9.18 5.17
CA ARG A 150 5.01 9.60 5.19
C ARG A 150 5.75 9.18 3.92
N ARG A 151 5.57 7.93 3.49
CA ARG A 151 6.22 7.40 2.28
C ARG A 151 5.72 8.10 1.02
N ILE A 152 4.42 8.34 0.89
CA ILE A 152 3.85 9.08 -0.24
C ILE A 152 4.42 10.51 -0.29
N GLU A 153 4.47 11.19 0.86
CA GLU A 153 5.04 12.54 0.96
C GLU A 153 6.51 12.58 0.51
N ALA A 154 7.32 11.59 0.91
CA ALA A 154 8.72 11.49 0.51
C ALA A 154 8.93 11.28 -1.00
N LEU A 155 7.89 10.88 -1.75
CA LEU A 155 7.95 10.73 -3.21
C LEU A 155 7.74 12.04 -3.97
N ARG A 156 7.39 13.15 -3.29
CA ARG A 156 7.02 14.42 -3.93
C ARG A 156 8.01 14.92 -4.98
N SER A 157 9.31 14.75 -4.76
CA SER A 157 10.37 15.16 -5.69
C SER A 157 10.71 14.14 -6.78
N ARG A 158 10.11 12.94 -6.72
CA ARG A 158 10.45 11.78 -7.55
C ARG A 158 9.37 11.40 -8.56
N VAL A 159 8.18 11.98 -8.43
CA VAL A 159 7.02 11.66 -9.25
C VAL A 159 6.39 12.95 -9.77
N LYS A 160 5.59 12.84 -10.83
CA LYS A 160 4.70 13.94 -11.21
C LYS A 160 3.72 14.18 -10.06
N TRP A 161 3.70 15.41 -9.56
CA TRP A 161 2.94 15.78 -8.39
C TRP A 161 1.88 16.82 -8.76
N GLY A 162 0.63 16.35 -8.90
CA GLY A 162 -0.51 17.21 -9.22
C GLY A 162 -1.21 17.79 -7.98
N GLU A 163 -2.02 18.81 -8.20
CA GLU A 163 -2.83 19.46 -7.15
C GLU A 163 -3.79 18.48 -6.46
N GLU A 164 -4.33 17.51 -7.21
CA GLU A 164 -5.22 16.48 -6.66
C GLU A 164 -4.48 15.59 -5.64
N LEU A 165 -3.22 15.25 -5.94
CA LEU A 165 -2.39 14.43 -5.06
C LEU A 165 -1.99 15.20 -3.81
N GLU A 166 -1.64 16.49 -3.94
CA GLU A 166 -1.38 17.38 -2.80
C GLU A 166 -2.59 17.43 -1.87
N LYS A 167 -3.76 17.75 -2.42
CA LYS A 167 -5.00 17.88 -1.66
C LYS A 167 -5.38 16.59 -0.95
N ALA A 168 -5.29 15.44 -1.64
CA ALA A 168 -5.60 14.14 -1.05
C ALA A 168 -4.65 13.80 0.11
N LEU A 169 -3.37 14.12 -0.01
CA LEU A 169 -2.39 13.89 1.06
C LEU A 169 -2.65 14.82 2.25
N GLU A 170 -2.93 16.10 2.01
CA GLU A 170 -3.27 17.04 3.08
C GLU A 170 -4.52 16.61 3.86
N GLU A 171 -5.58 16.17 3.17
CA GLU A 171 -6.80 15.65 3.79
C GLU A 171 -6.48 14.46 4.70
N VAL A 172 -5.70 13.49 4.22
CA VAL A 172 -5.28 12.32 5.02
C VAL A 172 -4.46 12.75 6.23
N LYS A 173 -3.48 13.65 6.07
CA LYS A 173 -2.62 14.12 7.17
C LYS A 173 -3.42 14.84 8.26
N ARG A 174 -4.45 15.60 7.89
CA ARG A 174 -5.35 16.27 8.86
C ARG A 174 -6.14 15.29 9.70
N VAL A 175 -6.52 14.13 9.16
CA VAL A 175 -7.25 13.11 9.92
C VAL A 175 -6.29 12.27 10.78
N LEU A 176 -5.07 12.01 10.29
CA LEU A 176 -4.06 11.19 10.99
C LEU A 176 -3.31 11.93 12.12
N THR A 177 -3.40 13.26 12.16
CA THR A 177 -2.80 14.11 13.20
C THR A 177 -3.95 14.66 14.06
N PRO A 178 -4.14 14.20 15.30
CA PRO A 178 -5.18 14.70 16.20
C PRO A 178 -5.04 16.19 16.52
#